data_AF-A0A0Q5MPC1-F1
#
_entry.id   AF-A0A0Q5MPC1-F1
#
_cell.length_a   1.000
_cell.length_b   1.000
_cell.length_c   1.000
_cell.angle_alpha   90.00
_cell.angle_beta   90.00
_cell.angle_gamma   90.00
#
_symmetry.space_group_name_H-M   'P 1'
#
loop_
_entity.id
_entity.type
_entity.pdbx_description
1 polymer ?
#
loop_
_entity_poly.entity_id
_entity_poly.type
_entity_poly.pdbx_seq_one_letter_code
_entity_poly.pdbx_strand_id
1 'polypeptide(L)'
;MRSRREALGITQTELARELRAKGLSFHQQTVQRVEGGERPVRLDEAFLISDALSFPIYSMVKPPEGEIGSMYTAIDRLRRAAARAQEEVLEAESAFADSAEFLAIEFEDLLQRESDRSGAVVRWGAAWMVKARRVQDSLSDTARSLNGITDDSDDDWTEIAVPFPNVAEDFRWIDDEVDPWVHMPETERPEAMADMQPMALYDYVRDYMENWNEQHPEAP
;
A
#
# COMPACT_ATOMS: atom_id res chain seq x y z
N MET A 1 13.85 21.04 -23.05
CA MET A 1 15.24 21.34 -23.45
C MET A 1 15.43 21.29 -24.97
N ARG A 2 15.31 20.10 -25.60
CA ARG A 2 15.49 19.91 -27.05
C ARG A 2 14.79 20.96 -27.92
N SER A 3 13.49 21.14 -27.73
CA SER A 3 12.69 22.09 -28.51
C SER A 3 13.19 23.54 -28.39
N ARG A 4 13.71 23.93 -27.23
CA ARG A 4 14.27 25.28 -27.01
C ARG A 4 15.62 25.44 -27.70
N ARG A 5 16.49 24.42 -27.62
CA ARG A 5 17.76 24.38 -28.34
C ARG A 5 17.54 24.53 -29.85
N GLU A 6 16.59 23.77 -30.40
CA GLU A 6 16.23 23.80 -31.82
C GLU A 6 15.67 25.16 -32.24
N ALA A 7 14.82 25.78 -31.41
CA ALA A 7 14.31 27.13 -31.66
C ALA A 7 15.41 28.20 -31.69
N LEU A 8 16.52 28.00 -30.97
CA LEU A 8 17.70 28.87 -30.99
C LEU A 8 18.66 28.56 -32.16
N GLY A 9 18.42 27.50 -32.93
CA GLY A 9 19.26 27.12 -34.06
C GLY A 9 20.65 26.61 -33.69
N ILE A 10 20.88 26.24 -32.43
CA ILE A 10 22.19 25.74 -31.96
C ILE A 10 22.24 24.21 -31.96
N THR A 11 23.41 23.67 -32.27
CA THR A 11 23.69 22.22 -32.26
C THR A 11 23.87 21.69 -30.84
N GLN A 12 23.76 20.37 -30.66
CA GLN A 12 24.04 19.73 -29.35
C GLN A 12 25.50 19.95 -28.91
N THR A 13 26.44 19.99 -29.85
CA THR A 13 27.87 20.24 -29.58
C THR A 13 28.11 21.67 -29.10
N GLU A 14 27.42 22.65 -29.68
CA GLU A 14 27.51 24.04 -29.25
C GLU A 14 26.92 24.24 -27.86
N LEU A 15 25.76 23.63 -27.58
CA LEU A 15 25.16 23.65 -26.25
C LEU A 15 26.09 22.99 -25.22
N ALA A 16 26.68 21.83 -25.53
CA ALA A 16 27.65 21.18 -24.64
C ALA A 16 28.86 22.09 -24.34
N ARG A 17 29.36 22.82 -25.35
CA ARG A 17 30.46 23.77 -25.18
C ARG A 17 30.06 24.94 -24.26
N GLU A 18 28.85 25.46 -24.41
CA GLU A 18 28.34 26.55 -23.57
C GLU A 18 28.15 26.11 -22.11
N LEU A 19 27.58 24.93 -21.90
CA LEU A 19 27.39 24.36 -20.55
C LEU A 19 28.75 24.08 -19.86
N ARG A 20 29.78 23.65 -20.62
CA ARG A 20 31.14 23.56 -20.08
C ARG A 20 31.71 24.91 -19.65
N ALA A 21 31.46 25.96 -20.42
CA ALA A 21 31.90 27.31 -20.04
C ALA A 21 31.22 27.78 -18.74
N LYS A 22 30.03 27.25 -18.41
CA LYS A 22 29.31 27.47 -17.15
C LYS A 22 29.66 26.50 -16.03
N GLY A 23 30.67 25.63 -16.22
CA GLY A 23 31.17 24.73 -15.19
C GLY A 23 30.57 23.31 -15.18
N LEU A 24 29.70 22.96 -16.14
CA LEU A 24 29.17 21.60 -16.27
C LEU A 24 30.09 20.70 -17.11
N SER A 25 30.32 19.47 -16.68
CA SER A 25 31.10 18.47 -17.45
C SER A 25 30.28 17.82 -18.59
N PHE A 26 29.54 18.61 -19.36
CA PHE A 26 28.65 18.11 -20.41
C PHE A 26 29.41 17.86 -21.71
N HIS A 27 29.31 16.65 -22.23
CA HIS A 27 29.72 16.32 -23.59
C HIS A 27 28.51 16.27 -24.53
N GLN A 28 28.74 16.26 -25.84
CA GLN A 28 27.64 16.14 -26.82
C GLN A 28 26.77 14.91 -26.51
N GLN A 29 27.39 13.79 -26.17
CA GLN A 29 26.69 12.56 -25.75
C GLN A 29 25.86 12.78 -24.47
N THR A 30 26.36 13.58 -23.51
CA THR A 30 25.59 13.94 -22.31
C THR A 30 24.34 14.73 -22.66
N VAL A 31 24.47 15.72 -23.55
CA VAL A 31 23.32 16.50 -24.06
C VAL A 31 22.32 15.60 -24.77
N GLN A 32 22.80 14.69 -25.63
CA GLN A 32 21.95 13.73 -26.34
C GLN A 32 21.15 12.85 -25.37
N ARG A 33 21.81 12.26 -24.36
CA ARG A 33 21.16 11.42 -23.35
C ARG A 33 20.13 12.19 -22.53
N VAL A 34 20.46 13.42 -22.13
CA VAL A 34 19.54 14.32 -21.42
C VAL A 34 18.33 14.66 -22.30
N GLU A 35 18.55 15.06 -23.55
CA GLU A 35 17.47 15.36 -24.48
C GLU A 35 16.63 14.14 -24.85
N GLY A 36 17.18 12.93 -24.72
CA GLY A 36 16.50 11.65 -24.94
C GLY A 36 15.76 11.11 -23.71
N GLY A 37 15.93 11.73 -22.53
CA GLY A 37 15.35 11.24 -21.27
C GLY A 37 16.13 10.09 -20.61
N GLU A 38 17.21 9.60 -21.22
CA GLU A 38 18.05 8.50 -20.71
C GLU A 38 18.97 8.91 -19.54
N ARG A 39 19.05 10.21 -19.24
CA ARG A 39 19.79 10.75 -18.11
C ARG A 39 18.96 11.85 -17.43
N PRO A 40 18.64 11.72 -16.14
CA PRO A 40 17.97 12.79 -15.41
C PRO A 40 18.89 14.01 -15.29
N VAL A 41 18.28 15.21 -15.27
CA VAL A 41 18.98 16.48 -15.07
C VAL A 41 18.87 16.87 -13.61
N ARG A 42 20.00 17.12 -12.95
CA ARG A 42 20.00 17.62 -11.56
C ARG A 42 19.52 19.07 -11.50
N LEU A 43 19.05 19.54 -10.35
CA LEU A 43 18.47 20.89 -10.24
C LEU A 43 19.50 22.01 -10.53
N ASP A 44 20.74 21.83 -10.07
CA ASP A 44 21.88 22.71 -10.37
C ASP A 44 22.22 22.72 -11.86
N GLU A 45 22.23 21.55 -12.50
CA GLU A 45 22.39 21.43 -13.95
C GLU A 45 21.23 22.11 -14.70
N ALA A 46 19.99 21.90 -14.25
CA ALA A 46 18.80 22.50 -14.85
C ALA A 46 18.87 24.03 -14.79
N PHE A 47 19.30 24.60 -13.66
CA PHE A 47 19.49 26.04 -13.53
C PHE A 47 20.45 26.58 -14.59
N LEU A 48 21.62 25.96 -14.74
CA LEU A 48 22.64 26.37 -15.71
C LEU A 48 22.20 26.13 -17.18
N ILE A 49 21.45 25.06 -17.44
CA ILE A 49 20.84 24.80 -18.75
C ILE A 49 19.79 25.85 -19.09
N SER A 50 18.96 26.23 -18.12
CA SER A 50 17.91 27.24 -18.28
C SER A 50 18.50 28.61 -18.61
N ASP A 51 19.60 28.96 -17.93
CA ASP A 51 20.36 30.18 -18.16
C ASP A 51 21.03 30.19 -19.55
N ALA A 52 21.70 29.09 -19.94
CA ALA A 52 22.30 28.95 -21.27
C ALA A 52 21.27 29.09 -22.41
N LEU A 53 20.10 28.45 -22.25
CA LEU A 53 19.05 28.47 -23.27
C LEU A 53 18.09 29.67 -23.14
N SER A 54 18.41 30.63 -22.25
CA SER A 54 17.64 31.86 -22.02
C SER A 54 16.14 31.58 -21.88
N PHE A 55 15.77 30.69 -20.95
CA PHE A 55 14.38 30.40 -20.64
C PHE A 55 14.17 30.17 -19.14
N PRO A 56 12.95 30.43 -18.62
CA PRO A 56 12.70 30.29 -17.19
C PRO A 56 12.86 28.83 -16.73
N ILE A 57 13.58 28.63 -15.62
CA ILE A 57 13.80 27.31 -14.99
C ILE A 57 12.50 26.54 -14.76
N TYR A 58 11.41 27.23 -14.44
CA TYR A 58 10.08 26.62 -14.26
C TYR A 58 9.59 25.86 -15.49
N SER A 59 10.06 26.23 -16.69
CA SER A 59 9.72 25.53 -17.94
C SER A 59 10.50 24.21 -18.12
N MET A 60 11.53 23.95 -17.30
CA MET A 60 12.17 22.63 -17.19
C MET A 60 11.43 21.68 -16.26
N VAL A 61 10.57 22.24 -15.40
CA VAL A 61 9.77 21.51 -14.42
C VAL A 61 8.32 21.36 -14.88
N LYS A 62 7.90 22.14 -15.88
CA LYS A 62 6.54 22.11 -16.40
C LYS A 62 6.30 20.76 -17.10
N PRO A 63 5.23 20.02 -16.75
CA PRO A 63 4.86 18.84 -17.52
C PRO A 63 4.65 19.23 -19.00
N PRO A 64 5.00 18.34 -19.94
CA PRO A 64 4.95 18.64 -21.38
C PRO A 64 3.57 19.20 -21.78
N GLU A 65 3.51 20.28 -22.54
CA GLU A 65 2.22 20.86 -22.93
C GLU A 65 1.41 19.89 -23.81
N GLY A 66 0.08 19.94 -23.74
CA GLY A 66 -0.83 19.06 -24.48
C GLY A 66 -1.30 17.83 -23.68
N GLU A 67 -1.80 16.82 -24.39
CA GLU A 67 -2.44 15.62 -23.82
C GLU A 67 -1.52 14.87 -22.85
N ILE A 68 -0.22 14.83 -23.15
CA ILE A 68 0.79 14.14 -22.34
C ILE A 68 0.94 14.81 -20.95
N GLY A 69 1.02 16.14 -20.86
CA GLY A 69 1.12 16.82 -19.57
C GLY A 69 -0.15 16.74 -18.73
N SER A 70 -1.31 16.72 -19.38
CA SER A 70 -2.58 16.45 -18.70
C SER A 70 -2.55 15.06 -18.05
N MET A 71 -2.03 14.06 -18.75
CA MET A 71 -1.88 12.70 -18.21
C MET A 71 -0.89 12.67 -17.03
N TYR A 72 0.29 13.28 -17.16
CA TYR A 72 1.25 13.36 -16.05
C TYR A 72 0.64 14.02 -14.80
N THR A 73 -0.13 15.09 -14.99
CA THR A 73 -0.82 15.77 -13.88
C THR A 73 -1.87 14.87 -13.23
N ALA A 74 -2.62 14.10 -14.03
CA ALA A 74 -3.60 13.14 -13.52
C ALA A 74 -2.92 12.00 -12.73
N ILE A 75 -1.81 11.47 -13.23
CA ILE A 75 -1.01 10.44 -12.56
C ILE A 75 -0.44 10.96 -11.23
N ASP A 76 0.17 12.15 -11.21
CA ASP A 76 0.69 12.76 -9.98
C ASP A 76 -0.42 12.98 -8.94
N ARG A 77 -1.60 13.43 -9.40
CA ARG A 77 -2.77 13.57 -8.54
C ARG A 77 -3.23 12.24 -7.96
N LEU A 78 -3.24 11.17 -8.76
CA LEU A 78 -3.58 9.82 -8.31
C LEU A 78 -2.57 9.30 -7.28
N ARG A 79 -1.27 9.44 -7.55
CA ARG A 79 -0.18 9.03 -6.64
C ARG A 79 -0.30 9.72 -5.28
N ARG A 80 -0.55 11.03 -5.27
CA ARG A 80 -0.77 11.77 -4.01
C ARG A 80 -2.04 11.33 -3.28
N ALA A 81 -3.08 10.96 -4.00
CA ALA A 81 -4.30 10.43 -3.38
C ALA A 81 -4.04 9.05 -2.77
N ALA A 82 -3.33 8.18 -3.48
CA ALA A 82 -2.94 6.85 -2.99
C ALA A 82 -2.05 6.94 -1.74
N ALA A 83 -1.05 7.83 -1.73
CA ALA A 83 -0.19 8.04 -0.56
C ALA A 83 -0.97 8.48 0.69
N ARG A 84 -1.94 9.38 0.54
CA ARG A 84 -2.81 9.77 1.67
C ARG A 84 -3.70 8.62 2.15
N ALA A 85 -4.31 7.90 1.22
CA ALA A 85 -5.13 6.73 1.56
C ALA A 85 -4.29 5.65 2.27
N GLN A 86 -3.01 5.49 1.89
CA GLN A 86 -2.10 4.55 2.54
C GLN A 86 -1.84 4.94 4.00
N GLU A 87 -1.58 6.23 4.26
CA GLU A 87 -1.39 6.75 5.61
C GLU A 87 -2.65 6.51 6.47
N GLU A 88 -3.84 6.80 5.92
CA GLU A 88 -5.11 6.55 6.60
C GLU A 88 -5.35 5.05 6.88
N VAL A 89 -5.00 4.17 5.94
CA VAL A 89 -5.12 2.72 6.12
C VAL A 89 -4.14 2.21 7.17
N LEU A 90 -2.90 2.68 7.19
CA LEU A 90 -1.90 2.29 8.20
C LEU A 90 -2.31 2.75 9.61
N GLU A 91 -2.88 3.95 9.72
CA GLU A 91 -3.44 4.44 10.99
C GLU A 91 -4.62 3.57 11.44
N ALA A 92 -5.53 3.25 10.52
CA ALA A 92 -6.66 2.36 10.80
C ALA A 92 -6.21 0.94 11.17
N GLU A 93 -5.21 0.40 10.49
CA GLU A 93 -4.59 -0.91 10.75
C GLU A 93 -4.01 -0.95 12.16
N SER A 94 -3.26 0.08 12.57
CA SER A 94 -2.71 0.17 13.93
C SER A 94 -3.81 0.22 14.98
N ALA A 95 -4.81 1.10 14.83
CA ALA A 95 -5.90 1.22 15.79
C ALA A 95 -6.75 -0.06 15.87
N PHE A 96 -6.92 -0.74 14.74
CA PHE A 96 -7.61 -2.03 14.67
C PHE A 96 -6.80 -3.14 15.34
N ALA A 97 -5.49 -3.19 15.13
CA ALA A 97 -4.60 -4.16 15.75
C ALA A 97 -4.65 -4.08 17.28
N ASP A 98 -4.62 -2.86 17.86
CA ASP A 98 -4.76 -2.67 19.31
C ASP A 98 -6.10 -3.24 19.84
N SER A 99 -7.19 -3.08 19.08
CA SER A 99 -8.51 -3.60 19.44
C SER A 99 -8.58 -5.12 19.30
N ALA A 100 -7.94 -5.69 18.28
CA ALA A 100 -7.86 -7.13 18.06
C ALA A 100 -6.99 -7.82 19.12
N GLU A 101 -5.92 -7.17 19.57
CA GLU A 101 -5.08 -7.63 20.68
C GLU A 101 -5.89 -7.70 21.98
N PHE A 102 -6.67 -6.65 22.30
CA PHE A 102 -7.54 -6.66 23.47
C PHE A 102 -8.56 -7.82 23.42
N LEU A 103 -9.18 -8.07 22.26
CA LEU A 103 -10.07 -9.22 22.06
C LEU A 103 -9.35 -10.55 22.26
N ALA A 104 -8.11 -10.67 21.78
CA ALA A 104 -7.30 -11.89 21.95
C ALA A 104 -7.04 -12.20 23.43
N ILE A 105 -6.67 -11.19 24.21
CA ILE A 105 -6.44 -11.29 25.66
C ILE A 105 -7.72 -11.75 26.37
N GLU A 106 -8.85 -11.08 26.11
CA GLU A 106 -10.13 -11.44 26.73
C GLU A 106 -10.59 -12.86 26.34
N PHE A 107 -10.30 -13.27 25.10
CA PHE A 107 -10.60 -14.60 24.62
C PHE A 107 -9.70 -15.67 25.27
N GLU A 108 -8.41 -15.38 25.48
CA GLU A 108 -7.52 -16.26 26.22
C GLU A 108 -7.98 -16.43 27.68
N ASP A 109 -8.32 -15.34 28.36
CA ASP A 109 -8.87 -15.37 29.71
C ASP A 109 -10.15 -16.22 29.78
N LEU A 110 -11.01 -16.12 28.75
CA LEU A 110 -12.19 -16.97 28.63
C LEU A 110 -11.81 -18.45 28.51
N LEU A 111 -10.84 -18.79 27.65
CA LEU A 111 -10.37 -20.17 27.46
C LEU A 111 -9.73 -20.76 28.72
N GLN A 112 -9.14 -19.94 29.58
CA GLN A 112 -8.60 -20.37 30.86
C GLN A 112 -9.70 -20.64 31.90
N ARG A 113 -10.79 -19.86 31.87
CA ARG A 113 -11.91 -19.98 32.80
C ARG A 113 -12.92 -21.08 32.42
N GLU A 114 -13.16 -21.27 31.13
CA GLU A 114 -14.17 -22.21 30.64
C GLU A 114 -13.61 -23.63 30.47
N SER A 115 -14.20 -24.58 31.21
CA SER A 115 -13.82 -26.00 31.10
C SER A 115 -14.35 -26.65 29.82
N ASP A 116 -15.48 -26.16 29.28
CA ASP A 116 -16.04 -26.64 28.02
C ASP A 116 -15.64 -25.72 26.86
N ARG A 117 -14.60 -26.11 26.14
CA ARG A 117 -14.11 -25.39 24.95
C ARG A 117 -15.08 -25.44 23.76
N SER A 118 -16.12 -26.26 23.85
CA SER A 118 -17.23 -26.28 22.90
C SER A 118 -18.42 -25.45 23.35
N GLY A 119 -18.27 -24.64 24.40
CA GLY A 119 -19.30 -23.73 24.86
C GLY A 119 -19.69 -22.67 23.82
N ALA A 120 -20.95 -22.24 23.89
CA ALA A 120 -21.54 -21.21 23.02
C ALA A 120 -20.72 -19.90 22.98
N VAL A 121 -20.26 -19.43 24.14
CA VAL A 121 -19.46 -18.21 24.30
C VAL A 121 -18.05 -18.38 23.70
N VAL A 122 -17.43 -19.55 23.87
CA VAL A 122 -16.11 -19.86 23.29
C VAL A 122 -16.18 -19.85 21.76
N ARG A 123 -17.22 -20.49 21.18
CA ARG A 123 -17.45 -20.44 19.72
C ARG A 123 -17.64 -19.01 19.21
N TRP A 124 -18.38 -18.19 19.95
CA TRP A 124 -18.63 -16.80 19.59
C TRP A 124 -17.36 -15.95 19.61
N GLY A 125 -16.55 -16.05 20.67
CA GLY A 125 -15.25 -15.39 20.74
C GLY A 125 -14.31 -15.83 19.62
N ALA A 126 -14.23 -17.14 19.36
CA ALA A 126 -13.43 -17.71 18.27
C ALA A 126 -13.82 -17.13 16.90
N ALA A 127 -15.12 -16.98 16.61
CA ALA A 127 -15.55 -16.41 15.33
C ALA A 127 -15.19 -14.93 15.19
N TRP A 128 -15.23 -14.15 16.27
CA TRP A 128 -14.76 -12.77 16.25
C TRP A 128 -13.26 -12.67 16.05
N MET A 129 -12.47 -13.59 16.60
CA MET A 129 -11.03 -13.69 16.31
C MET A 129 -10.78 -13.93 14.82
N VAL A 130 -11.51 -14.85 14.18
CA VAL A 130 -11.41 -15.10 12.73
C VAL A 130 -11.79 -13.86 11.92
N LYS A 131 -12.90 -13.20 12.28
CA LYS A 131 -13.33 -11.96 11.62
C LYS A 131 -12.29 -10.86 11.77
N ALA A 132 -11.72 -10.69 12.97
CA ALA A 132 -10.71 -9.69 13.22
C ALA A 132 -9.48 -9.93 12.34
N ARG A 133 -9.01 -11.18 12.26
CA ARG A 133 -7.88 -11.54 11.40
C ARG A 133 -8.12 -11.19 9.93
N ARG A 134 -9.29 -11.50 9.39
CA ARG A 134 -9.64 -11.18 7.99
C ARG A 134 -9.60 -9.67 7.70
N VAL A 135 -10.09 -8.86 8.64
CA VAL A 135 -10.04 -7.40 8.51
C VAL A 135 -8.60 -6.92 8.50
N GLN A 136 -7.76 -7.44 9.40
CA GLN A 136 -6.33 -7.10 9.44
C GLN A 136 -5.62 -7.47 8.12
N ASP A 137 -5.82 -8.70 7.62
CA ASP A 137 -5.25 -9.13 6.34
C ASP A 137 -5.69 -8.22 5.19
N SER A 138 -6.98 -7.86 5.14
CA SER A 138 -7.53 -6.95 4.12
C SER A 138 -6.93 -5.53 4.21
N LEU A 139 -6.68 -5.02 5.42
CA LEU A 139 -6.03 -3.72 5.62
C LEU A 139 -4.58 -3.76 5.15
N SER A 140 -3.82 -4.79 5.53
CA SER A 140 -2.44 -4.98 5.08
C SER A 140 -2.32 -5.14 3.56
N ASP A 141 -3.23 -5.89 2.93
CA ASP A 141 -3.29 -6.05 1.47
C ASP A 141 -3.62 -4.73 0.76
N THR A 142 -4.52 -3.94 1.34
CA THR A 142 -4.88 -2.60 0.83
C THR A 142 -3.69 -1.66 0.93
N ALA A 143 -3.00 -1.62 2.07
CA ALA A 143 -1.80 -0.81 2.28
C ALA A 143 -0.69 -1.17 1.28
N ARG A 144 -0.43 -2.47 1.05
CA ARG A 144 0.53 -2.94 0.04
C ARG A 144 0.15 -2.54 -1.38
N SER A 145 -1.13 -2.65 -1.73
CA SER A 145 -1.64 -2.25 -3.05
C SER A 145 -1.50 -0.75 -3.29
N LEU A 146 -1.77 0.08 -2.28
CA LEU A 146 -1.58 1.53 -2.35
C LEU A 146 -0.10 1.91 -2.46
N ASN A 147 0.77 1.19 -1.74
CA ASN A 147 2.22 1.38 -1.83
C ASN A 147 2.73 1.14 -3.27
N GLY A 148 2.22 0.11 -3.95
CA GLY A 148 2.57 -0.19 -5.34
C GLY A 148 2.16 0.90 -6.34
N ILE A 149 1.18 1.75 -6.01
CA ILE A 149 0.84 2.92 -6.83
C ILE A 149 1.84 4.07 -6.63
N THR A 150 2.40 4.18 -5.41
CA THR A 150 3.30 5.27 -5.01
C THR A 150 4.77 4.98 -5.29
N ASP A 151 5.17 3.71 -5.27
CA ASP A 151 6.54 3.30 -5.53
C ASP A 151 6.80 3.33 -7.05
N ASP A 152 7.79 4.12 -7.44
CA ASP A 152 8.22 4.29 -8.85
C ASP A 152 9.46 3.44 -9.14
N SER A 153 9.80 2.50 -8.25
CA SER A 153 10.89 1.56 -8.48
C SER A 153 10.53 0.67 -9.68
N ASP A 154 11.20 0.91 -10.81
CA ASP A 154 11.02 0.25 -12.11
C ASP A 154 11.22 -1.29 -12.10
N ASP A 155 11.55 -1.89 -10.95
CA ASP A 155 12.06 -3.26 -10.87
C ASP A 155 11.00 -4.36 -10.67
N ASP A 156 9.71 -4.03 -10.40
CA ASP A 156 8.72 -5.10 -10.17
C ASP A 156 7.28 -4.72 -10.58
N TRP A 157 7.06 -4.47 -11.87
CA TRP A 157 5.70 -4.43 -12.45
C TRP A 157 5.06 -5.83 -12.57
N THR A 158 5.68 -6.87 -12.02
CA THR A 158 5.18 -8.24 -12.09
C THR A 158 4.02 -8.42 -11.12
N GLU A 159 2.81 -8.32 -11.68
CA GLU A 159 1.54 -8.67 -11.04
C GLU A 159 1.33 -8.05 -9.65
N ILE A 160 0.76 -6.85 -9.62
CA ILE A 160 -0.19 -6.49 -8.54
C ILE A 160 -1.43 -7.40 -8.71
N ALA A 161 -1.24 -8.71 -8.59
CA ALA A 161 -2.30 -9.60 -8.19
C ALA A 161 -2.45 -9.30 -6.71
N VAL A 162 -3.52 -8.59 -6.34
CA VAL A 162 -3.97 -8.53 -4.94
C VAL A 162 -4.29 -9.98 -4.58
N PRO A 163 -3.38 -10.72 -3.91
CA PRO A 163 -3.65 -12.10 -3.60
C PRO A 163 -4.57 -11.99 -2.40
N PHE A 164 -5.89 -12.11 -2.59
CA PHE A 164 -6.76 -12.40 -1.46
C PHE A 164 -6.23 -13.71 -0.86
N PRO A 165 -5.69 -13.72 0.37
CA PRO A 165 -5.41 -14.98 1.03
C PRO A 165 -6.75 -15.71 1.09
N ASN A 166 -6.81 -16.89 0.46
CA ASN A 166 -8.02 -17.68 0.29
C ASN A 166 -8.40 -18.39 1.61
N VAL A 167 -8.49 -17.62 2.71
CA VAL A 167 -9.15 -18.04 3.95
C VAL A 167 -10.66 -18.12 3.73
N ALA A 168 -11.16 -17.53 2.63
CA ALA A 168 -12.54 -17.63 2.20
C ALA A 168 -12.94 -19.08 1.86
N GLU A 169 -12.07 -19.89 1.24
CA GLU A 169 -12.43 -21.26 0.86
C GLU A 169 -12.70 -22.19 2.04
N ASP A 170 -11.92 -22.12 3.12
CA ASP A 170 -12.10 -22.96 4.31
C ASP A 170 -13.27 -22.50 5.22
N PHE A 171 -13.75 -21.28 5.01
CA PHE A 171 -14.75 -20.63 5.87
C PHE A 171 -15.84 -19.90 5.07
N ARG A 172 -16.19 -20.40 3.88
CA ARG A 172 -17.28 -19.87 3.02
C ARG A 172 -18.61 -19.74 3.74
N TRP A 173 -18.84 -20.56 4.78
CA TRP A 173 -20.04 -20.48 5.62
C TRP A 173 -20.14 -19.19 6.46
N ILE A 174 -19.05 -18.45 6.63
CA ILE A 174 -19.04 -17.10 7.21
C ILE A 174 -19.32 -16.03 6.13
N ASP A 175 -19.13 -16.35 4.85
CA ASP A 175 -19.15 -15.41 3.72
C ASP A 175 -20.47 -15.40 2.93
N ASP A 176 -21.17 -16.54 2.81
CA ASP A 176 -22.17 -16.69 1.74
C ASP A 176 -23.60 -16.17 2.04
N GLU A 177 -23.99 -15.88 3.28
CA GLU A 177 -25.26 -15.18 3.54
C GLU A 177 -25.10 -14.32 4.80
N VAL A 178 -25.41 -13.02 4.66
CA VAL A 178 -25.59 -12.01 5.72
C VAL A 178 -25.51 -12.63 7.10
N ASP A 179 -24.36 -12.51 7.76
CA ASP A 179 -24.06 -12.88 9.15
C ASP A 179 -25.39 -13.04 9.94
N PRO A 180 -25.99 -14.24 10.05
CA PRO A 180 -27.44 -14.36 10.29
C PRO A 180 -27.88 -13.79 11.66
N TRP A 181 -26.91 -13.48 12.51
CA TRP A 181 -27.01 -12.87 13.82
C TRP A 181 -26.72 -11.36 13.86
N VAL A 182 -26.40 -10.69 12.75
CA VAL A 182 -26.25 -9.21 12.67
C VAL A 182 -27.51 -8.51 13.18
N HIS A 183 -28.68 -9.12 12.97
CA HIS A 183 -29.97 -8.61 13.42
C HIS A 183 -30.36 -9.05 14.84
N MET A 184 -29.59 -9.94 15.48
CA MET A 184 -29.85 -10.41 16.84
C MET A 184 -29.24 -9.45 17.88
N PRO A 185 -29.88 -9.27 19.06
CA PRO A 185 -29.28 -8.60 20.20
C PRO A 185 -27.94 -9.25 20.57
N GLU A 186 -26.92 -8.45 20.89
CA GLU A 186 -25.57 -8.94 21.21
C GLU A 186 -25.56 -10.03 22.30
N THR A 187 -26.46 -9.93 23.26
CA THR A 187 -26.63 -10.89 24.37
C THR A 187 -27.12 -12.27 23.93
N GLU A 188 -27.77 -12.38 22.75
CA GLU A 188 -28.37 -13.63 22.25
C GLU A 188 -27.49 -14.33 21.20
N ARG A 189 -26.46 -13.65 20.68
CA ARG A 189 -25.57 -14.17 19.63
C ARG A 189 -24.75 -15.40 20.04
N PRO A 190 -24.25 -15.52 21.29
CA PRO A 190 -23.53 -16.72 21.71
C PRO A 190 -24.37 -18.00 21.59
N GLU A 191 -25.64 -17.95 22.05
CA GLU A 191 -26.54 -19.11 21.99
C GLU A 191 -26.85 -19.52 20.55
N ALA A 192 -27.06 -18.56 19.64
CA ALA A 192 -27.27 -18.84 18.22
C ALA A 192 -26.08 -19.57 17.56
N MET A 193 -24.86 -19.31 18.04
CA MET A 193 -23.64 -19.97 17.57
C MET A 193 -23.47 -21.38 18.13
N ALA A 194 -24.30 -21.78 19.11
CA ALA A 194 -24.17 -23.08 19.76
C ALA A 194 -24.47 -24.25 18.83
N ASP A 195 -25.31 -24.01 17.83
CA ASP A 195 -25.80 -25.02 16.90
C ASP A 195 -24.89 -25.19 15.65
N MET A 196 -23.80 -24.43 15.54
CA MET A 196 -22.87 -24.50 14.41
C MET A 196 -21.74 -25.53 14.63
N GLN A 197 -21.37 -26.26 13.57
CA GLN A 197 -20.38 -27.35 13.61
C GLN A 197 -19.00 -26.83 14.09
N PRO A 198 -18.44 -27.29 15.24
CA PRO A 198 -17.42 -26.54 15.98
C PRO A 198 -15.96 -26.78 15.54
N MET A 199 -15.68 -27.81 14.75
CA MET A 199 -14.31 -28.37 14.73
C MET A 199 -13.31 -27.60 13.87
N ALA A 200 -13.73 -27.06 12.72
CA ALA A 200 -12.83 -26.30 11.85
C ALA A 200 -12.43 -24.94 12.46
N LEU A 201 -13.31 -24.32 13.24
CA LEU A 201 -13.08 -23.00 13.84
C LEU A 201 -12.05 -23.06 14.98
N TYR A 202 -12.10 -24.13 15.78
CA TYR A 202 -11.21 -24.30 16.92
C TYR A 202 -9.77 -24.56 16.50
N ASP A 203 -9.54 -25.46 15.54
CA ASP A 203 -8.19 -25.77 15.06
C ASP A 203 -7.53 -24.54 14.42
N TYR A 204 -8.27 -23.75 13.64
CA TYR A 204 -7.76 -22.52 13.05
C TYR A 204 -7.38 -21.45 14.08
N VAL A 205 -8.24 -21.22 15.09
CA VAL A 205 -7.95 -20.22 16.13
C VAL A 205 -6.78 -20.68 17.01
N ARG A 206 -6.66 -21.98 17.29
CA ARG A 206 -5.48 -22.51 18.00
C ARG A 206 -4.20 -22.27 17.20
N ASP A 207 -4.16 -22.66 15.93
CA ASP A 207 -2.97 -22.51 15.08
C ASP A 207 -2.61 -21.01 14.92
N TYR A 208 -3.61 -20.13 14.91
CA TYR A 208 -3.39 -18.68 14.94
C TYR A 208 -2.72 -18.21 16.25
N MET A 209 -3.25 -18.61 17.40
CA MET A 209 -2.68 -18.24 18.71
C MET A 209 -1.27 -18.79 18.89
N GLU A 210 -0.98 -20.00 18.41
CA GLU A 210 0.36 -20.57 18.41
C GLU A 210 1.33 -19.75 17.56
N ASN A 211 0.96 -19.39 16.32
CA ASN A 211 1.77 -18.52 15.47
C ASN A 211 1.93 -17.09 16.03
N TRP A 212 0.90 -16.56 16.68
CA TRP A 212 0.95 -15.24 17.29
C TRP A 212 1.93 -15.19 18.46
N ASN A 213 1.90 -16.21 19.33
CA ASN A 213 2.84 -16.37 20.44
C ASN A 213 4.28 -16.54 19.96
N GLU A 214 4.52 -17.22 18.84
CA GLU A 214 5.86 -17.31 18.23
C GLU A 214 6.38 -15.95 17.74
N GLN A 215 5.50 -15.10 17.22
CA GLN A 215 5.84 -13.77 16.70
C GLN A 215 5.95 -12.71 17.81
N HIS A 216 5.27 -12.89 18.94
CA HIS A 216 5.17 -11.93 20.04
C HIS A 216 5.48 -12.58 21.40
N PRO A 217 6.69 -13.14 21.61
CA PRO A 217 7.02 -13.93 22.80
C PRO A 217 7.08 -13.12 24.11
N GLU A 218 6.98 -11.79 24.05
CA GLU A 218 7.00 -10.90 25.21
C GLU A 218 5.61 -10.37 25.61
N ALA A 219 4.57 -10.74 24.86
CA ALA A 219 3.20 -10.49 25.31
C ALA A 219 2.88 -11.40 26.52
N PRO A 220 2.29 -10.84 27.61
CA PRO A 220 2.10 -11.53 28.88
C PRO A 220 1.12 -12.70 28.85
#